data_AF-A0AAJ3RH39-F1
#
_entry.id   AF-A0AAJ3RH39-F1
#
_cell.length_a   1.000
_cell.length_b   1.000
_cell.length_c   1.000
_cell.angle_alpha   90.00
_cell.angle_beta   90.00
_cell.angle_gamma   90.00
#
_symmetry.space_group_name_H-M   'P 1'
#
loop_
_entity.id
_entity.type
_entity.pdbx_description
1 polymer ?
#
loop_
_entity_poly.entity_id
_entity_poly.type
_entity_poly.pdbx_seq_one_letter_code
_entity_poly.pdbx_strand_id
1 'polypeptide(L)'
;MAQMGLGYGSEFQLLRFMGRHRHELERTIIDALQEKQQTINDKNFDWLDFEYSDINKVITGDRELCGLSFLEKKIDKGLYDKITSALQKAGSFISNWQHWDAVFVLDDCFYFVEAKAYTGELYSTNDHGGSSKNEILNFMRENMQPYGIEVDENWLDFYYQFANRISMMAFLNQNGLNAKAIYIYFENGYNKRQVIGEKIEPVSDKGAGKMEFDEAIQKELSYLNIEKANLSELVVHTYINATPKDIK
;
A
#
# COMPACT_ATOMS: atom_id res chain seq x y z
N MET A 1 11.89 10.00 -0.76
CA MET A 1 12.49 8.85 -1.48
C MET A 1 13.70 8.36 -0.69
N ALA A 2 13.57 7.23 -0.01
CA ALA A 2 14.67 6.60 0.73
C ALA A 2 15.51 5.79 -0.28
N GLN A 3 16.84 5.88 -0.20
CA GLN A 3 17.71 5.02 -1.01
C GLN A 3 17.59 3.57 -0.50
N MET A 4 17.13 2.66 -1.36
CA MET A 4 17.35 1.22 -1.16
C MET A 4 18.84 0.97 -0.91
N GLY A 5 19.17 0.23 0.16
CA GLY A 5 20.55 -0.26 0.39
C GLY A 5 21.12 -0.09 1.80
N LEU A 6 20.37 0.43 2.77
CA LEU A 6 20.91 0.68 4.12
C LEU A 6 20.24 -0.12 5.26
N GLY A 7 19.36 -1.08 4.95
CA GLY A 7 18.82 -2.00 5.96
C GLY A 7 17.62 -1.48 6.76
N TYR A 8 16.96 -0.41 6.34
CA TYR A 8 15.86 0.23 7.07
C TYR A 8 14.80 0.84 6.12
N GLY A 9 13.60 1.10 6.63
CA GLY A 9 12.51 1.74 5.89
C GLY A 9 11.54 0.76 5.25
N SER A 10 10.34 1.22 4.88
CA SER A 10 9.24 0.37 4.41
C SER A 10 9.60 -0.40 3.14
N GLU A 11 10.13 0.29 2.14
CA GLU A 11 10.57 -0.30 0.86
C GLU A 11 11.62 -1.39 1.06
N PHE A 12 12.65 -1.12 1.87
CA PHE A 12 13.68 -2.12 2.19
C PHE A 12 13.07 -3.36 2.86
N GLN A 13 12.21 -3.18 3.86
CA GLN A 13 11.62 -4.32 4.56
C GLN A 13 10.67 -5.09 3.63
N LEU A 14 9.86 -4.42 2.82
CA LEU A 14 8.97 -5.08 1.87
C LEU A 14 9.76 -5.95 0.90
N LEU A 15 10.79 -5.42 0.25
CA LEU A 15 11.63 -6.18 -0.67
C LEU A 15 12.42 -7.28 0.03
N ARG A 16 12.91 -7.04 1.25
CA ARG A 16 13.56 -8.07 2.08
C ARG A 16 12.60 -9.23 2.34
N PHE A 17 11.35 -8.96 2.73
CA PHE A 17 10.37 -9.98 3.03
C PHE A 17 9.90 -10.69 1.75
N MET A 18 9.63 -9.97 0.67
CA MET A 18 9.29 -10.56 -0.63
C MET A 18 10.40 -11.44 -1.21
N GLY A 19 11.67 -11.08 -1.00
CA GLY A 19 12.83 -11.78 -1.58
C GLY A 19 13.49 -12.83 -0.69
N ARG A 20 13.48 -12.65 0.64
CA ARG A 20 14.24 -13.50 1.59
C ARG A 20 13.36 -14.22 2.61
N HIS A 21 12.19 -13.68 2.91
CA HIS A 21 11.28 -14.20 3.95
C HIS A 21 9.84 -14.34 3.43
N ARG A 22 9.68 -14.75 2.15
CA ARG A 22 8.39 -14.72 1.43
C ARG A 22 7.30 -15.53 2.14
N HIS A 23 7.63 -16.72 2.62
CA HIS A 23 6.68 -17.55 3.37
C HIS A 23 6.23 -16.91 4.70
N GLU A 24 7.10 -16.11 5.35
CA GLU A 24 6.73 -15.38 6.57
C GLU A 24 5.76 -14.24 6.22
N LEU A 25 6.05 -13.49 5.15
CA LEU A 25 5.17 -12.44 4.62
C LEU A 25 3.78 -12.99 4.25
N GLU A 26 3.72 -14.03 3.43
CA GLU A 26 2.46 -14.62 2.94
C GLU A 26 1.64 -15.21 4.08
N ARG A 27 2.28 -15.86 5.06
CA ARG A 27 1.59 -16.36 6.26
C ARG A 27 0.98 -15.22 7.07
N THR A 28 1.73 -14.15 7.32
CA THR A 28 1.21 -12.99 8.07
C THR A 28 0.06 -12.29 7.33
N ILE A 29 0.11 -12.24 6.00
CA ILE A 29 -1.01 -11.75 5.18
C ILE A 29 -2.22 -12.67 5.34
N ILE A 30 -2.05 -13.99 5.20
CA ILE A 30 -3.14 -14.95 5.38
C ILE A 30 -3.79 -14.83 6.76
N ASP A 31 -2.98 -14.76 7.81
CA ASP A 31 -3.46 -14.64 9.19
C ASP A 31 -4.30 -13.37 9.38
N ALA A 32 -3.92 -12.26 8.74
CA ALA A 32 -4.67 -11.00 8.77
C ALA A 32 -5.97 -11.04 7.95
N LEU A 33 -6.03 -11.88 6.90
CA LEU A 33 -7.22 -12.05 6.06
C LEU A 33 -8.23 -13.04 6.63
N GLN A 34 -7.81 -13.93 7.54
CA GLN A 34 -8.57 -15.11 7.95
C GLN A 34 -8.94 -15.10 9.43
N GLU A 35 -9.96 -14.31 9.79
CA GLU A 35 -10.57 -14.37 11.12
C GLU A 35 -11.18 -15.74 11.51
N LYS A 36 -11.10 -16.80 10.68
CA LYS A 36 -11.12 -18.22 11.09
C LYS A 36 -11.07 -19.17 9.86
N GLN A 37 -10.15 -20.14 9.87
CA GLN A 37 -10.23 -21.48 9.22
C GLN A 37 -9.71 -21.75 7.79
N GLN A 38 -8.60 -21.17 7.30
CA GLN A 38 -7.94 -21.71 6.09
C GLN A 38 -6.40 -21.79 6.28
N THR A 39 -5.70 -22.58 5.46
CA THR A 39 -4.24 -22.77 5.56
C THR A 39 -3.50 -22.21 4.33
N ILE A 40 -2.20 -21.91 4.48
CA ILE A 40 -1.36 -21.34 3.40
C ILE A 40 -1.25 -22.22 2.15
N ASN A 41 -1.42 -23.53 2.30
CA ASN A 41 -1.30 -24.49 1.19
C ASN A 41 -2.54 -24.50 0.28
N ASP A 42 -3.63 -23.84 0.69
CA ASP A 42 -4.89 -23.76 -0.05
C ASP A 42 -5.01 -22.47 -0.86
N LYS A 43 -3.97 -21.64 -0.88
CA LYS A 43 -3.99 -20.27 -1.38
C LYS A 43 -2.95 -20.04 -2.47
N ASN A 44 -3.36 -19.40 -3.56
CA ASN A 44 -2.47 -19.08 -4.67
C ASN A 44 -2.06 -17.61 -4.64
N PHE A 45 -0.82 -17.34 -4.21
CA PHE A 45 -0.21 -16.01 -4.31
C PHE A 45 0.45 -15.83 -5.70
N ASP A 46 -0.01 -14.83 -6.45
CA ASP A 46 0.64 -14.33 -7.66
C ASP A 46 1.12 -12.89 -7.43
N TRP A 47 2.38 -12.75 -7.03
CA TRP A 47 3.04 -11.44 -6.88
C TRP A 47 3.38 -10.85 -8.24
N LEU A 48 3.05 -9.58 -8.47
CA LEU A 48 3.44 -8.87 -9.67
C LEU A 48 4.91 -8.43 -9.55
N ASP A 49 5.72 -8.87 -10.50
CA ASP A 49 7.09 -8.40 -10.64
C ASP A 49 7.14 -6.96 -11.19
N PHE A 50 8.14 -6.21 -10.77
CA PHE A 50 8.45 -4.89 -11.31
C PHE A 50 9.08 -5.03 -12.70
N GLU A 51 8.68 -4.18 -13.66
CA GLU A 51 9.33 -4.13 -14.98
C GLU A 51 10.71 -3.45 -14.87
N TYR A 52 11.64 -3.77 -15.77
CA TYR A 52 12.92 -3.06 -15.81
C TYR A 52 12.75 -1.61 -16.31
N SER A 53 13.52 -0.70 -15.70
CA SER A 53 13.66 0.70 -16.08
C SER A 53 15.06 0.97 -16.62
N ASP A 54 15.23 2.12 -17.26
CA ASP A 54 16.55 2.63 -17.66
C ASP A 54 17.36 2.95 -16.39
N ILE A 55 18.55 2.34 -16.27
CA ILE A 55 19.48 2.54 -15.14
C ILE A 55 19.90 4.01 -14.95
N ASN A 56 19.78 4.83 -16.00
CA ASN A 56 20.08 6.26 -15.93
C ASN A 56 18.92 7.08 -15.36
N LYS A 57 17.74 6.46 -15.17
CA LYS A 57 16.52 7.12 -14.65
C LYS A 57 16.16 6.66 -13.25
N VAL A 58 16.41 5.39 -12.92
CA VAL A 58 16.11 4.81 -11.59
C VAL A 58 17.33 4.05 -11.09
N ILE A 59 17.76 4.33 -9.86
CA ILE A 59 19.00 3.79 -9.26
C ILE A 59 19.00 2.25 -9.25
N THR A 60 17.85 1.64 -8.98
CA THR A 60 17.73 0.17 -8.93
C THR A 60 17.58 -0.46 -10.29
N GLY A 61 17.24 0.33 -11.32
CA GLY A 61 16.89 -0.19 -12.64
C GLY A 61 15.51 -0.87 -12.68
N ASP A 62 14.69 -0.73 -11.63
CA ASP A 62 13.33 -1.27 -11.58
C ASP A 62 12.30 -0.14 -11.71
N ARG A 63 11.19 -0.42 -12.40
CA ARG A 63 10.09 0.51 -12.63
C ARG A 63 8.99 0.28 -11.60
N GLU A 64 8.59 1.34 -10.91
CA GLU A 64 7.46 1.32 -9.98
C GLU A 64 6.15 0.92 -10.67
N LEU A 65 5.26 0.28 -9.91
CA LEU A 65 3.91 -0.03 -10.35
C LEU A 65 3.06 1.25 -10.28
N CYS A 66 2.98 1.98 -11.39
CA CYS A 66 2.22 3.23 -11.49
C CYS A 66 0.81 3.03 -12.05
N GLY A 67 -0.17 3.68 -11.43
CA GLY A 67 -1.55 3.72 -11.89
C GLY A 67 -2.17 2.31 -11.95
N LEU A 68 -2.84 2.00 -13.05
CA LEU A 68 -3.52 0.70 -13.26
C LEU A 68 -3.06 -0.01 -14.54
N SER A 69 -1.99 0.46 -15.18
CA SER A 69 -1.56 -0.04 -16.50
C SER A 69 -1.21 -1.52 -16.49
N PHE A 70 -0.68 -2.03 -15.38
CA PHE A 70 -0.34 -3.45 -15.22
C PHE A 70 -1.56 -4.38 -15.29
N LEU A 71 -2.78 -3.87 -15.07
CA LEU A 71 -4.00 -4.67 -15.17
C LEU A 71 -4.23 -5.20 -16.59
N GLU A 72 -3.78 -4.49 -17.62
CA GLU A 72 -3.96 -4.90 -19.02
C GLU A 72 -3.46 -6.34 -19.29
N LYS A 73 -2.39 -6.75 -18.59
CA LYS A 73 -1.78 -8.08 -18.71
C LYS A 73 -2.32 -9.10 -17.71
N LYS A 74 -3.16 -8.69 -16.75
CA LYS A 74 -3.59 -9.51 -15.61
C LYS A 74 -5.09 -9.79 -15.57
N ILE A 75 -5.91 -9.04 -16.31
CA ILE A 75 -7.37 -9.23 -16.36
C ILE A 75 -7.88 -9.32 -17.80
N ASP A 76 -9.13 -9.75 -17.97
CA ASP A 76 -9.79 -9.77 -19.28
C ASP A 76 -9.83 -8.37 -19.91
N LYS A 77 -9.58 -8.29 -21.22
CA LYS A 77 -9.54 -7.04 -21.97
C LYS A 77 -10.81 -6.20 -21.80
N GLY A 78 -11.99 -6.83 -21.83
CA GLY A 78 -13.27 -6.14 -21.65
C GLY A 78 -13.42 -5.52 -20.27
N LEU A 79 -12.90 -6.18 -19.22
CA LEU A 79 -12.88 -5.61 -17.86
C LEU A 79 -11.87 -4.45 -17.77
N TYR A 80 -10.69 -4.60 -18.36
CA TYR A 80 -9.70 -3.52 -18.42
C TYR A 80 -10.23 -2.29 -19.16
N ASP A 81 -10.84 -2.47 -20.33
CA ASP A 81 -11.45 -1.39 -21.11
C ASP A 81 -12.58 -0.71 -20.34
N LYS A 82 -13.39 -1.46 -19.57
CA LYS A 82 -14.43 -0.91 -18.69
C LYS A 82 -13.82 -0.03 -17.59
N ILE A 83 -12.82 -0.52 -16.85
CA ILE A 83 -12.17 0.19 -15.74
C ILE A 83 -11.50 1.47 -16.25
N THR A 84 -10.72 1.37 -17.32
CA THR A 84 -10.01 2.52 -17.89
C THR A 84 -10.97 3.58 -18.43
N SER A 85 -12.05 3.16 -19.11
CA SER A 85 -13.11 4.07 -19.58
C SER A 85 -13.85 4.75 -18.43
N ALA A 86 -14.14 4.02 -17.34
CA ALA A 86 -14.80 4.58 -16.16
C ALA A 86 -13.88 5.60 -15.46
N LEU A 87 -12.59 5.31 -15.35
CA LEU A 87 -11.62 6.21 -14.73
C LEU A 87 -11.46 7.50 -15.54
N GLN A 88 -11.37 7.40 -16.87
CA GLN A 88 -11.30 8.56 -17.78
C GLN A 88 -12.55 9.45 -17.70
N LYS A 89 -13.73 8.87 -17.47
CA LYS A 89 -14.98 9.63 -17.26
C LYS A 89 -15.01 10.35 -15.92
N ALA A 90 -14.42 9.75 -14.88
CA ALA A 90 -14.41 10.31 -13.55
C ALA A 90 -13.44 11.49 -13.40
N GLY A 91 -12.43 11.61 -14.27
CA GLY A 91 -11.55 12.77 -14.28
C GLY A 91 -10.32 12.61 -15.17
N SER A 92 -9.56 13.70 -15.31
CA SER A 92 -8.30 13.74 -16.06
C SER A 92 -7.13 13.17 -15.25
N PHE A 93 -7.28 11.95 -14.73
CA PHE A 93 -6.23 11.28 -13.97
C PHE A 93 -5.07 10.90 -14.89
N ILE A 94 -3.86 11.38 -14.61
CA ILE A 94 -2.66 11.00 -15.37
C ILE A 94 -2.16 9.61 -14.94
N SER A 95 -1.43 8.93 -15.82
CA SER A 95 -0.96 7.54 -15.60
C SER A 95 -0.11 7.33 -14.33
N ASN A 96 0.45 8.41 -13.77
CA ASN A 96 1.39 8.37 -12.64
C ASN A 96 0.77 8.94 -11.35
N TRP A 97 -0.56 9.03 -11.29
CA TRP A 97 -1.24 9.62 -10.14
C TRP A 97 -1.25 8.72 -8.89
N GLN A 98 -0.88 7.45 -9.02
CA GLN A 98 -0.75 6.49 -7.92
C GLN A 98 0.47 5.60 -8.16
N HIS A 99 1.13 5.23 -7.08
CA HIS A 99 2.29 4.35 -7.05
C HIS A 99 2.04 3.29 -5.98
N TRP A 100 2.28 2.03 -6.31
CA TRP A 100 2.03 0.91 -5.41
C TRP A 100 3.34 0.28 -4.99
N ASP A 101 3.52 0.02 -3.70
CA ASP A 101 4.75 -0.57 -3.18
C ASP A 101 4.91 -2.03 -3.61
N ALA A 102 3.78 -2.72 -3.83
CA ALA A 102 3.69 -4.01 -4.50
C ALA A 102 2.21 -4.30 -4.84
N VAL A 103 1.98 -5.30 -5.70
CA VAL A 103 0.64 -5.82 -5.95
C VAL A 103 0.73 -7.35 -6.01
N PHE A 104 -0.24 -8.04 -5.43
CA PHE A 104 -0.40 -9.47 -5.61
C PHE A 104 -1.86 -9.84 -5.83
N VAL A 105 -2.07 -10.97 -6.48
CA VAL A 105 -3.38 -11.62 -6.56
C VAL A 105 -3.37 -12.79 -5.60
N LEU A 106 -4.41 -12.88 -4.76
CA LEU A 106 -4.66 -14.04 -3.92
C LEU A 106 -5.99 -14.63 -4.33
N ASP A 107 -5.91 -15.82 -4.93
CA ASP A 107 -7.03 -16.47 -5.61
C ASP A 107 -7.62 -15.58 -6.73
N ASP A 108 -8.67 -14.81 -6.45
CA ASP A 108 -9.34 -13.90 -7.39
C ASP A 108 -9.35 -12.42 -6.93
N CYS A 109 -8.74 -12.12 -5.78
CA CYS A 109 -8.72 -10.79 -5.20
C CYS A 109 -7.35 -10.12 -5.40
N PHE A 110 -7.37 -8.90 -5.93
CA PHE A 110 -6.19 -8.06 -6.06
C PHE A 110 -5.91 -7.34 -4.76
N TYR A 111 -4.69 -7.47 -4.26
CA TYR A 111 -4.20 -6.75 -3.08
C TYR A 111 -3.14 -5.75 -3.48
N PHE A 112 -3.43 -4.49 -3.19
CA PHE A 112 -2.55 -3.36 -3.45
C PHE A 112 -1.81 -3.02 -2.15
N VAL A 113 -0.50 -3.21 -2.14
CA VAL A 113 0.32 -3.10 -0.94
C VAL A 113 0.74 -1.65 -0.72
N GLU A 114 0.59 -1.21 0.52
CA GLU A 114 1.22 0.00 1.06
C GLU A 114 2.02 -0.40 2.31
N ALA A 115 3.34 -0.23 2.26
CA ALA A 115 4.24 -0.59 3.34
C ALA A 115 4.61 0.63 4.18
N LYS A 116 4.62 0.47 5.50
CA LYS A 116 5.04 1.51 6.45
C LYS A 116 6.01 0.94 7.47
N ALA A 117 7.09 1.66 7.79
CA ALA A 117 8.10 1.28 8.76
C ALA A 117 8.21 2.26 9.96
N TYR A 118 7.55 3.41 9.87
CA TYR A 118 7.32 4.31 11.01
C TYR A 118 6.04 5.14 10.84
N THR A 119 5.52 5.69 11.94
CA THR A 119 4.20 6.36 11.97
C THR A 119 4.14 7.63 11.13
N GLY A 120 5.26 8.33 10.96
CA GLY A 120 5.32 9.55 10.15
C GLY A 120 5.15 9.31 8.63
N GLU A 121 5.18 8.05 8.16
CA GLU A 121 4.89 7.71 6.76
C GLU A 121 3.39 7.63 6.45
N LEU A 122 2.52 7.63 7.46
CA LEU A 122 1.06 7.73 7.26
C LEU A 122 0.67 9.17 6.86
N TYR A 123 1.41 10.16 7.38
CA TYR A 123 1.20 11.54 6.99
C TYR A 123 1.61 11.75 5.53
N SER A 124 0.67 12.24 4.72
CA SER A 124 0.89 12.49 3.29
C SER A 124 0.00 13.63 2.81
N THR A 125 0.58 14.56 2.05
CA THR A 125 -0.15 15.66 1.42
C THR A 125 -0.43 15.38 -0.05
N ASN A 126 -1.45 16.03 -0.60
CA ASN A 126 -1.71 15.98 -2.03
C ASN A 126 -0.65 16.78 -2.81
N ASP A 127 0.37 16.08 -3.28
CA ASP A 127 1.46 16.63 -4.09
C ASP A 127 1.30 16.37 -5.60
N HIS A 128 0.13 15.88 -6.06
CA HIS A 128 -0.05 15.43 -7.44
C HIS A 128 -0.42 16.55 -8.43
N GLY A 129 0.19 16.50 -9.63
CA GLY A 129 -0.19 17.27 -10.81
C GLY A 129 -1.08 16.46 -11.75
N GLY A 130 -1.97 17.13 -12.48
CA GLY A 130 -2.74 16.53 -13.60
C GLY A 130 -4.27 16.64 -13.47
N SER A 131 -4.82 16.59 -12.26
CA SER A 131 -6.27 16.75 -11.99
C SER A 131 -6.51 17.88 -10.99
N SER A 132 -7.67 18.54 -11.09
CA SER A 132 -8.05 19.55 -10.12
C SER A 132 -8.43 18.91 -8.77
N LYS A 133 -8.20 19.62 -7.66
CA LYS A 133 -8.61 19.18 -6.31
C LYS A 133 -10.10 18.77 -6.26
N ASN A 134 -10.95 19.50 -6.98
CA ASN A 134 -12.39 19.22 -7.03
C ASN A 134 -12.73 17.91 -7.76
N GLU A 135 -12.03 17.58 -8.86
CA GLU A 135 -12.22 16.29 -9.55
C GLU A 135 -11.83 15.12 -8.63
N ILE A 136 -10.68 15.23 -7.95
CA ILE A 136 -10.21 14.20 -7.02
C ILE A 136 -11.22 14.01 -5.88
N LEU A 137 -11.70 15.12 -5.30
CA LEU A 137 -12.65 15.08 -4.20
C LEU A 137 -14.01 14.51 -4.62
N ASN A 138 -14.51 14.86 -5.81
CA ASN A 138 -15.74 14.29 -6.35
C ASN A 138 -15.59 12.79 -6.62
N PHE A 139 -14.46 12.37 -7.20
CA PHE A 139 -14.15 10.94 -7.35
C PHE A 139 -14.18 10.22 -6.00
N MET A 140 -13.55 10.77 -4.97
CA MET A 140 -13.57 10.16 -3.63
C MET A 140 -15.01 10.09 -3.07
N ARG A 141 -15.79 11.18 -3.16
CA ARG A 141 -17.20 11.22 -2.71
C ARG A 141 -18.06 10.17 -3.39
N GLU A 142 -18.02 10.10 -4.72
CA GLU A 142 -18.82 9.15 -5.49
C GLU A 142 -18.50 7.71 -5.13
N ASN A 143 -17.21 7.39 -4.95
CA ASN A 143 -16.79 6.01 -4.70
C ASN A 143 -16.96 5.57 -3.24
N MET A 144 -16.89 6.50 -2.28
CA MET A 144 -17.04 6.16 -0.86
C MET A 144 -18.50 6.16 -0.38
N GLN A 145 -19.43 6.79 -1.13
CA GLN A 145 -20.84 6.88 -0.78
C GLN A 145 -21.52 5.51 -0.54
N PRO A 146 -21.28 4.45 -1.34
CA PRO A 146 -21.84 3.12 -1.07
C PRO A 146 -21.39 2.49 0.26
N TYR A 147 -20.27 2.93 0.81
CA TYR A 147 -19.72 2.47 2.10
C TYR A 147 -20.18 3.32 3.28
N GLY A 148 -21.09 4.29 3.05
CA GLY A 148 -21.59 5.19 4.10
C GLY A 148 -20.52 6.14 4.67
N ILE A 149 -19.44 6.36 3.93
CA ILE A 149 -18.35 7.25 4.34
C ILE A 149 -18.54 8.60 3.67
N GLU A 150 -18.75 9.63 4.47
CA GLU A 150 -18.83 11.02 4.00
C GLU A 150 -17.43 11.58 3.75
N VAL A 151 -17.23 12.15 2.57
CA VAL A 151 -15.94 12.69 2.13
C VAL A 151 -15.99 14.22 2.09
N ASP A 152 -15.11 14.85 2.86
CA ASP A 152 -14.94 16.29 2.97
C ASP A 152 -13.56 16.75 2.46
N GLU A 153 -13.30 18.06 2.53
CA GLU A 153 -12.05 18.65 2.01
C GLU A 153 -10.79 18.16 2.73
N ASN A 154 -10.90 17.66 3.98
CA ASN A 154 -9.76 17.17 4.76
C ASN A 154 -9.11 15.92 4.12
N TRP A 155 -9.85 15.21 3.27
CA TRP A 155 -9.34 14.06 2.52
C TRP A 155 -8.22 14.42 1.54
N LEU A 156 -8.08 15.70 1.19
CA LEU A 156 -7.00 16.22 0.36
C LEU A 156 -5.78 16.74 1.14
N ASP A 157 -5.84 16.69 2.48
CA ASP A 157 -4.84 17.27 3.38
C ASP A 157 -3.87 16.21 3.91
N PHE A 158 -3.90 15.87 5.20
CA PHE A 158 -2.79 15.21 5.90
C PHE A 158 -2.70 13.68 5.74
N TYR A 159 -3.72 13.04 5.17
CA TYR A 159 -3.77 11.59 4.93
C TYR A 159 -4.24 11.29 3.52
N TYR A 160 -3.81 12.12 2.57
CA TYR A 160 -4.26 12.06 1.19
C TYR A 160 -3.97 10.70 0.54
N GLN A 161 -2.81 10.09 0.78
CA GLN A 161 -2.49 8.78 0.21
C GLN A 161 -3.49 7.73 0.70
N PHE A 162 -3.80 7.67 1.99
CA PHE A 162 -4.77 6.73 2.52
C PHE A 162 -6.16 6.92 1.88
N ALA A 163 -6.67 8.16 1.89
CA ALA A 163 -7.93 8.53 1.25
C ALA A 163 -7.96 8.11 -0.24
N ASN A 164 -6.89 8.39 -0.97
CA ASN A 164 -6.75 8.07 -2.38
C ASN A 164 -6.73 6.55 -2.65
N ARG A 165 -6.03 5.78 -1.81
CA ARG A 165 -5.94 4.32 -1.91
C ARG A 165 -7.30 3.66 -1.67
N ILE A 166 -8.00 4.06 -0.60
CA ILE A 166 -9.31 3.45 -0.28
C ILE A 166 -10.39 3.81 -1.30
N SER A 167 -10.40 5.04 -1.82
CA SER A 167 -11.31 5.43 -2.89
C SER A 167 -11.02 4.69 -4.20
N MET A 168 -9.75 4.39 -4.48
CA MET A 168 -9.38 3.55 -5.63
C MET A 168 -9.90 2.12 -5.46
N MET A 169 -9.78 1.51 -4.28
CA MET A 169 -10.32 0.16 -4.05
C MET A 169 -11.84 0.14 -4.23
N ALA A 170 -12.53 1.14 -3.68
CA ALA A 170 -13.96 1.30 -3.86
C ALA A 170 -14.36 1.42 -5.33
N PHE A 171 -13.63 2.22 -6.11
CA PHE A 171 -13.82 2.38 -7.55
C PHE A 171 -13.61 1.06 -8.31
N LEU A 172 -12.53 0.33 -8.02
CA LEU A 172 -12.23 -0.95 -8.68
C LEU A 172 -13.33 -1.98 -8.42
N ASN A 173 -13.77 -2.11 -7.16
CA ASN A 173 -14.85 -3.01 -6.76
C ASN A 173 -16.16 -2.69 -7.48
N GLN A 174 -16.55 -1.41 -7.55
CA GLN A 174 -17.74 -0.96 -8.29
C GLN A 174 -17.65 -1.25 -9.80
N ASN A 175 -16.44 -1.32 -10.35
CA ASN A 175 -16.21 -1.64 -11.74
C ASN A 175 -16.00 -3.13 -12.01
N GLY A 176 -16.12 -3.98 -11.00
CA GLY A 176 -16.12 -5.44 -11.13
C GLY A 176 -14.76 -6.10 -10.95
N LEU A 177 -13.77 -5.39 -10.42
CA LEU A 177 -12.50 -5.97 -9.98
C LEU A 177 -12.53 -6.13 -8.46
N ASN A 178 -12.44 -7.37 -7.96
CA ASN A 178 -12.29 -7.64 -6.54
C ASN A 178 -10.93 -7.13 -6.06
N ALA A 179 -10.92 -6.03 -5.31
CA ALA A 179 -9.70 -5.31 -4.94
C ALA A 179 -9.73 -4.83 -3.48
N LYS A 180 -8.59 -4.98 -2.79
CA LYS A 180 -8.35 -4.46 -1.45
C LYS A 180 -6.99 -3.79 -1.34
N ALA A 181 -6.90 -2.78 -0.48
CA ALA A 181 -5.63 -2.24 -0.04
C ALA A 181 -5.16 -3.07 1.17
N ILE A 182 -3.89 -3.44 1.19
CA ILE A 182 -3.26 -4.06 2.35
C ILE A 182 -2.12 -3.21 2.85
N TYR A 183 -2.26 -2.76 4.09
CA TYR A 183 -1.25 -2.00 4.79
C TYR A 183 -0.38 -2.95 5.60
N ILE A 184 0.91 -2.98 5.30
CA ILE A 184 1.90 -3.80 5.99
C ILE A 184 2.77 -2.88 6.85
N TYR A 185 2.58 -2.98 8.16
CA TYR A 185 3.34 -2.20 9.15
C TYR A 185 4.53 -3.03 9.63
N PHE A 186 5.73 -2.63 9.22
CA PHE A 186 6.98 -3.22 9.67
C PHE A 186 7.36 -2.66 11.04
N GLU A 187 7.00 -3.38 12.10
CA GLU A 187 7.35 -3.00 13.46
C GLU A 187 8.87 -2.99 13.61
N ASN A 188 9.41 -1.91 14.19
CA ASN A 188 10.85 -1.68 14.30
C ASN A 188 11.59 -1.71 12.94
N GLY A 189 10.88 -1.49 11.83
CA GLY A 189 11.41 -1.57 10.47
C GLY A 189 12.35 -0.42 10.09
N TYR A 190 12.33 0.67 10.85
CA TYR A 190 13.16 1.85 10.63
C TYR A 190 14.31 1.96 11.65
N ASN A 191 15.27 1.03 11.57
CA ASN A 191 16.51 1.10 12.34
C ASN A 191 17.70 1.24 11.38
N LYS A 192 18.12 2.48 11.12
CA LYS A 192 19.27 2.77 10.27
C LYS A 192 20.55 2.43 11.00
N ARG A 193 21.33 1.52 10.41
CA ARG A 193 22.64 1.10 10.94
C ARG A 193 23.76 1.42 9.96
N GLN A 194 24.94 1.68 10.49
CA GLN A 194 26.15 1.90 9.70
C GLN A 194 27.31 1.12 10.31
N VAL A 195 28.27 0.75 9.46
CA VAL A 195 29.55 0.20 9.91
C VAL A 195 30.42 1.36 10.36
N ILE A 196 30.73 1.42 11.65
CA ILE A 196 31.61 2.42 12.27
C ILE A 196 32.81 1.64 12.84
N GLY A 197 33.95 1.71 12.14
CA GLY A 197 35.10 0.85 12.44
C GLY A 197 34.75 -0.62 12.22
N GLU A 198 34.90 -1.45 13.26
CA GLU A 198 34.58 -2.90 13.23
C GLU A 198 33.17 -3.22 13.76
N LYS A 199 32.38 -2.20 14.13
CA LYS A 199 31.06 -2.38 14.73
C LYS A 199 29.96 -1.94 13.79
N ILE A 200 28.80 -2.58 13.92
CA ILE A 200 27.55 -2.12 13.33
C ILE A 200 26.82 -1.33 14.41
N GLU A 201 26.63 -0.04 14.19
CA GLU A 201 26.00 0.87 15.16
C GLU A 201 24.71 1.48 14.59
N PRO A 202 23.66 1.64 15.41
CA PRO A 202 22.47 2.38 15.03
C PRO A 202 22.79 3.88 14.96
N VAL A 203 22.44 4.52 13.86
CA VAL A 203 22.65 5.97 13.64
C VAL A 203 21.35 6.76 13.56
N SER A 204 20.22 6.09 13.34
CA SER A 204 18.88 6.69 13.45
C SER A 204 17.87 5.58 13.65
N ASP A 205 16.97 5.78 14.62
CA ASP A 205 15.84 4.88 14.83
C ASP A 205 14.55 5.71 14.86
N LYS A 206 13.61 5.32 14.01
CA LYS A 206 12.22 5.84 14.02
C LYS A 206 11.23 4.69 14.04
N GLY A 207 11.70 3.46 14.26
CA GLY A 207 10.86 2.29 14.27
C GLY A 207 9.71 2.48 15.24
N ALA A 208 8.54 2.03 14.84
CA ALA A 208 7.34 2.04 15.66
C ALA A 208 6.94 0.59 15.98
N GLY A 209 6.43 0.35 17.18
CA GLY A 209 5.75 -0.89 17.52
C GLY A 209 4.28 -0.88 17.09
N LYS A 210 3.61 -2.03 17.19
CA LYS A 210 2.18 -2.16 16.86
C LYS A 210 1.30 -1.10 17.53
N MET A 211 1.50 -0.81 18.82
CA MET A 211 0.68 0.14 19.57
C MET A 211 0.77 1.56 19.01
N GLU A 212 1.98 2.00 18.66
CA GLU A 212 2.20 3.33 18.07
C GLU A 212 1.57 3.44 16.67
N PHE A 213 1.63 2.36 15.88
CA PHE A 213 0.90 2.30 14.61
C PHE A 213 -0.61 2.31 14.81
N ASP A 214 -1.14 1.53 15.76
CA ASP A 214 -2.58 1.52 16.06
C ASP A 214 -3.08 2.93 16.42
N GLU A 215 -2.35 3.64 17.28
CA GLU A 215 -2.67 5.04 17.64
C GLU A 215 -2.62 5.99 16.44
N ALA A 216 -1.59 5.85 15.58
CA ALA A 216 -1.47 6.65 14.37
C ALA A 216 -2.61 6.38 13.37
N ILE A 217 -3.01 5.11 13.18
CA ILE A 217 -4.13 4.72 12.34
C ILE A 217 -5.44 5.27 12.91
N GLN A 218 -5.67 5.18 14.23
CA GLN A 218 -6.87 5.77 14.84
C GLN A 218 -6.93 7.28 14.62
N LYS A 219 -5.79 7.97 14.69
CA LYS A 219 -5.70 9.40 14.39
C LYS A 219 -6.00 9.72 12.93
N GLU A 220 -5.49 8.93 11.99
CA GLU A 220 -5.79 9.03 10.55
C GLU A 220 -7.29 8.86 10.29
N LEU A 221 -7.89 7.78 10.80
CA LEU A 221 -9.31 7.50 10.64
C LEU A 221 -10.20 8.58 11.27
N SER A 222 -9.85 9.05 12.48
CA SER A 222 -10.59 10.12 13.15
C SER A 222 -10.54 11.42 12.37
N TYR A 223 -9.38 11.75 11.80
CA TYR A 223 -9.21 12.97 10.99
C TYR A 223 -10.04 12.93 9.70
N LEU A 224 -10.14 11.74 9.08
CA LEU A 224 -10.92 11.53 7.87
C LEU A 224 -12.41 11.26 8.13
N ASN A 225 -12.86 11.29 9.39
CA ASN A 225 -14.22 10.95 9.83
C ASN A 225 -14.66 9.53 9.42
N ILE A 226 -13.75 8.56 9.48
CA ILE A 226 -14.01 7.17 9.08
C ILE A 226 -14.13 6.29 10.32
N GLU A 227 -15.23 5.55 10.43
CA GLU A 227 -15.34 4.44 11.37
C GLU A 227 -14.66 3.19 10.79
N LYS A 228 -13.76 2.55 11.55
CA LYS A 228 -12.98 1.38 11.10
C LYS A 228 -13.85 0.25 10.54
N ALA A 229 -15.05 0.04 11.07
CA ALA A 229 -15.97 -1.01 10.62
C ALA A 229 -16.35 -0.86 9.13
N ASN A 230 -16.44 0.37 8.64
CA ASN A 230 -16.86 0.69 7.28
C ASN A 230 -15.77 0.38 6.23
N LEU A 231 -14.54 0.07 6.65
CA LEU A 231 -13.41 -0.20 5.78
C LEU A 231 -13.09 -1.68 5.58
N SER A 232 -13.73 -2.60 6.31
CA SER A 232 -13.37 -4.03 6.31
C SER A 232 -13.43 -4.70 4.92
N GLU A 233 -14.25 -4.17 4.03
CA GLU A 233 -14.35 -4.62 2.64
C GLU A 233 -13.23 -4.07 1.74
N LEU A 234 -12.62 -2.94 2.11
CA LEU A 234 -11.66 -2.20 1.29
C LEU A 234 -10.21 -2.32 1.77
N VAL A 235 -10.00 -2.49 3.07
CA VAL A 235 -8.69 -2.34 3.71
C VAL A 235 -8.40 -3.48 4.66
N VAL A 236 -7.16 -3.97 4.60
CA VAL A 236 -6.60 -4.94 5.54
C VAL A 236 -5.35 -4.34 6.15
N HIS A 237 -5.21 -4.48 7.47
CA HIS A 237 -4.02 -4.03 8.20
C HIS A 237 -3.30 -5.25 8.77
N THR A 238 -2.00 -5.35 8.55
CA THR A 238 -1.16 -6.42 9.11
C THR A 238 0.18 -5.89 9.60
N TYR A 239 0.79 -6.61 10.53
CA TYR A 239 2.00 -6.18 11.24
C TYR A 239 3.06 -7.27 11.12
N ILE A 240 4.29 -6.87 10.81
CA ILE A 240 5.43 -7.77 10.71
C ILE A 240 6.56 -7.20 11.57
N ASN A 241 7.01 -7.97 12.55
CA ASN A 241 8.16 -7.57 13.36
C ASN A 241 9.46 -7.71 12.55
N ALA A 242 10.06 -6.58 12.19
CA ALA A 242 11.26 -6.51 11.37
C ALA A 242 12.57 -6.65 12.17
N THR A 243 12.49 -6.74 13.50
CA THR A 243 13.64 -6.89 14.39
C THR A 243 14.44 -8.13 13.99
N PRO A 244 15.78 -8.04 13.86
CA PRO A 244 16.61 -9.21 13.65
C PRO A 244 16.35 -10.25 14.75
N LYS A 245 16.05 -11.49 14.35
CA LYS A 245 15.92 -12.61 15.30
C LYS A 245 17.33 -13.05 15.69
N ASP A 246 17.67 -12.96 16.98
CA ASP A 246 18.93 -13.51 17.48
C ASP A 246 18.96 -15.02 17.20
N ILE A 247 20.00 -15.48 16.53
CA ILE A 247 20.29 -16.91 16.44
C ILE A 247 20.85 -17.30 17.82
N LYS A 248 20.01 -17.94 18.64
CA LYS A 248 20.48 -18.65 19.84
C LYS A 248 21.23 -19.91 19.43
#